data_AF-A0A519LLH3-F1
#
_entry.id   AF-A0A519LLH3-F1
#
_cell.length_a   1.000
_cell.length_b   1.000
_cell.length_c   1.000
_cell.angle_alpha   90.00
_cell.angle_beta   90.00
_cell.angle_gamma   90.00
#
_symmetry.space_group_name_H-M   'P 1'
#
loop_
_entity.id
_entity.type
_entity.pdbx_description
1 polymer ?
#
loop_
_entity_poly.entity_id
_entity_poly.type
_entity_poly.pdbx_seq_one_letter_code
_entity_poly.pdbx_strand_id
1 'polypeptide(L)'
;YRIPARGLIGFTNEFLNLTRGSGLISNIFDSYEPHKGDIGGRKNGVLISMDDGEIFTYALGKLDDRGRMFVKANDPVYEGMIVGIHSRDNDLIVNATRTKQLTNFRVSGKEDAIKITPPIDATLEYAVEFIEDDELVEITPKSIRIRKRFLTENERKRAGRS
;
A
#
# COMPACT_ATOMS: atom_id res chain seq x y z
N TYR A 1 4.87 -30.98 3.18
CA TYR A 1 4.42 -30.18 4.34
C TYR A 1 2.90 -30.05 4.28
N ARG A 2 2.23 -30.00 5.43
CA ARG A 2 0.81 -29.62 5.52
C ARG A 2 0.72 -28.21 6.10
N ILE A 3 0.08 -27.31 5.37
CA ILE A 3 -0.03 -25.89 5.71
C ILE A 3 -1.49 -25.48 5.46
N PRO A 4 -2.14 -24.72 6.36
CA PRO A 4 -3.49 -24.22 6.11
C PRO A 4 -3.47 -23.30 4.88
N ALA A 5 -4.47 -23.42 4.00
CA ALA A 5 -4.55 -22.60 2.78
C ALA A 5 -4.45 -21.09 3.05
N ARG A 6 -5.00 -20.62 4.17
CA ARG A 6 -4.88 -19.22 4.62
C ARG A 6 -3.44 -18.74 4.82
N GLY A 7 -2.51 -19.65 5.17
CA GLY A 7 -1.10 -19.33 5.38
C GLY A 7 -0.23 -19.50 4.15
N LEU A 8 -0.79 -20.06 3.06
CA LEU A 8 -0.14 -20.08 1.75
C LEU A 8 -0.35 -18.78 0.98
N ILE A 9 -1.38 -18.00 1.33
CA ILE A 9 -1.60 -16.67 0.76
C ILE A 9 -0.37 -15.83 1.08
N GLY A 10 0.32 -15.36 0.04
CA GLY A 10 1.52 -14.55 0.16
C GLY A 10 2.86 -15.26 0.31
N PHE A 11 2.84 -16.48 0.86
CA PHE A 11 4.06 -17.27 1.05
C PHE A 11 4.83 -17.54 -0.26
N THR A 12 4.14 -17.62 -1.40
CA THR A 12 4.79 -17.81 -2.71
C THR A 12 5.80 -16.70 -3.02
N ASN A 13 5.46 -15.43 -2.74
CA ASN A 13 6.36 -14.30 -2.97
C ASN A 13 7.55 -14.34 -2.02
N GLU A 14 7.30 -14.62 -0.73
CA GLU A 14 8.36 -14.76 0.26
C GLU A 14 9.31 -15.92 -0.09
N PHE A 15 8.77 -17.05 -0.52
CA PHE A 15 9.53 -18.22 -0.95
C PHE A 15 10.43 -17.91 -2.16
N LEU A 16 9.90 -17.23 -3.18
CA LEU A 16 10.69 -16.80 -4.34
C LEU A 16 11.83 -15.86 -3.94
N ASN A 17 11.57 -14.93 -3.01
CA ASN A 17 12.60 -14.03 -2.47
C ASN A 17 13.67 -14.78 -1.67
N LEU A 18 13.27 -15.67 -0.76
CA LEU A 18 14.18 -16.49 0.06
C LEU A 18 15.07 -17.40 -0.79
N THR A 19 14.51 -17.95 -1.87
CA THR A 19 15.24 -18.86 -2.78
C THR A 19 15.93 -18.13 -3.92
N ARG A 20 15.85 -16.79 -3.97
CA ARG A 20 16.38 -15.96 -5.06
C ARG A 20 15.95 -16.46 -6.45
N GLY A 21 14.71 -16.93 -6.55
CA GLY A 21 14.11 -17.45 -7.78
C GLY A 21 14.55 -18.86 -8.21
N SER A 22 15.40 -19.54 -7.43
CA SER A 22 15.83 -20.92 -7.74
C SER A 22 14.90 -22.01 -7.19
N GLY A 23 14.01 -21.64 -6.25
CA GLY A 23 13.09 -22.56 -5.60
C GLY A 23 11.89 -22.90 -6.45
N LEU A 24 11.46 -24.16 -6.36
CA LEU A 24 10.19 -24.63 -6.93
C LEU A 24 9.23 -24.96 -5.79
N ILE A 25 8.01 -24.41 -5.87
CA ILE A 25 6.91 -24.70 -4.95
C ILE A 25 5.68 -25.11 -5.76
N SER A 26 4.98 -26.12 -5.27
CA SER A 26 3.68 -26.54 -5.77
C SER A 26 2.81 -26.92 -4.58
N ASN A 27 1.52 -26.62 -4.65
CA ASN A 27 0.56 -26.97 -3.63
C ASN A 27 -0.65 -27.66 -4.27
N ILE A 28 -1.27 -28.55 -3.52
CA ILE A 28 -2.52 -29.21 -3.87
C ILE A 28 -3.38 -29.25 -2.61
N PHE A 29 -4.69 -29.14 -2.80
CA PHE A 29 -5.64 -29.32 -1.71
C PHE A 29 -5.57 -30.78 -1.20
N ASP A 30 -5.42 -30.94 0.12
CA ASP A 30 -5.36 -32.25 0.79
C ASP A 30 -6.71 -32.57 1.45
N SER A 31 -7.10 -31.80 2.47
CA SER A 31 -8.36 -31.99 3.19
C SER A 31 -8.75 -30.76 4.03
N TYR A 32 -9.96 -30.79 4.58
CA TYR A 32 -10.39 -29.85 5.63
C TYR A 32 -9.95 -30.37 7.01
N GLU A 33 -9.39 -29.49 7.83
CA GLU A 33 -8.99 -29.76 9.21
C GLU A 33 -9.54 -28.68 10.15
N PRO A 34 -9.60 -28.92 11.49
CA PRO A 34 -9.94 -27.89 12.46
C PRO A 34 -9.08 -26.63 12.32
N HIS A 35 -9.68 -25.47 12.61
CA HIS A 35 -9.01 -24.16 12.54
C HIS A 35 -7.72 -24.15 13.36
N LYS A 36 -6.62 -23.73 12.73
CA LYS A 36 -5.25 -23.78 13.30
C LYS A 36 -4.84 -22.46 13.97
N GLY A 37 -5.79 -21.60 14.36
CA GLY A 37 -5.54 -20.27 14.90
C GLY A 37 -5.55 -19.18 13.83
N ASP A 38 -5.29 -17.95 14.27
CA ASP A 38 -5.26 -16.77 13.42
C ASP A 38 -3.89 -16.61 12.76
N ILE A 39 -3.91 -16.23 11.49
CA ILE A 39 -2.72 -15.93 10.72
C ILE A 39 -2.59 -14.41 10.75
N GLY A 40 -1.43 -13.92 11.18
CA GLY A 40 -1.22 -12.49 11.37
C GLY A 40 -1.46 -11.72 10.08
N GLY A 41 -2.21 -10.62 10.18
CA GLY A 41 -2.30 -9.63 9.12
C GLY A 41 -1.00 -8.84 8.97
N ARG A 42 -1.05 -7.81 8.12
CA ARG A 42 0.06 -6.87 8.01
C ARG A 42 0.31 -6.16 9.36
N LYS A 43 1.57 -5.82 9.64
CA LYS A 43 1.94 -5.04 10.83
C LYS A 43 1.88 -3.53 10.61
N ASN A 44 1.89 -3.12 9.35
CA ASN A 44 1.98 -1.74 8.93
C ASN A 44 0.58 -1.22 8.59
N GLY A 45 0.31 0.03 8.94
CA GLY A 45 -0.84 0.76 8.43
C GLY A 45 -0.61 1.24 7.00
N VAL A 46 -1.59 1.96 6.47
CA VAL A 46 -1.56 2.50 5.11
C VAL A 46 -1.54 4.02 5.07
N LEU A 47 -0.96 4.55 3.99
CA LEU A 47 -1.06 5.95 3.62
C LEU A 47 -2.26 6.11 2.68
N ILE A 48 -3.23 6.92 3.09
CA ILE A 48 -4.52 7.07 2.40
C ILE A 48 -4.60 8.48 1.81
N SER A 49 -4.90 8.60 0.51
CA SER A 49 -5.10 9.90 -0.13
C SER A 49 -6.31 10.62 0.46
N MET A 50 -6.13 11.89 0.79
CA MET A 50 -7.19 12.78 1.28
C MET A 50 -8.05 13.36 0.15
N ASP A 51 -7.45 13.60 -1.02
CA ASP A 51 -8.07 14.38 -2.09
C ASP A 51 -7.89 13.68 -3.45
N ASP A 52 -8.76 14.06 -4.39
CA ASP A 52 -8.66 13.69 -5.81
C ASP A 52 -7.66 14.59 -6.55
N GLY A 53 -6.91 14.02 -7.48
CA GLY A 53 -6.01 14.77 -8.35
C GLY A 53 -4.83 13.95 -8.86
N GLU A 54 -3.73 14.63 -9.14
CA GLU A 54 -2.46 14.02 -9.55
C GLU A 54 -1.41 14.19 -8.47
N ILE A 55 -0.53 13.20 -8.35
CA ILE A 55 0.54 13.23 -7.36
C ILE A 55 1.68 14.14 -7.82
N PHE A 56 2.06 15.09 -6.98
CA PHE A 56 3.24 15.92 -7.23
C PHE A 56 4.51 15.31 -6.62
N THR A 57 5.63 15.42 -7.35
CA THR A 57 6.98 15.04 -6.91
C THR A 57 7.34 15.58 -5.52
N TYR A 58 6.91 16.81 -5.23
CA TYR A 58 7.15 17.45 -3.93
C TYR A 58 6.40 16.75 -2.78
N ALA A 59 5.16 16.31 -3.02
CA ALA A 59 4.40 15.56 -2.03
C ALA A 59 5.05 14.20 -1.78
N LEU A 60 5.44 13.48 -2.84
CA LEU A 60 6.13 12.18 -2.73
C LEU A 60 7.41 12.27 -1.90
N GLY A 61 8.27 13.26 -2.16
CA GLY A 61 9.50 13.42 -1.39
C GLY A 61 9.28 13.60 0.12
N LYS A 62 8.16 14.20 0.53
CA LYS A 62 7.79 14.32 1.95
C LYS A 62 7.13 13.07 2.52
N LEU A 63 6.48 12.28 1.67
CA LEU A 63 5.82 11.04 2.05
C LEU A 63 6.80 9.87 2.12
N ASP A 64 7.93 9.94 1.41
CA ASP A 64 9.00 8.93 1.43
C ASP A 64 9.53 8.68 2.85
N ASP A 65 9.66 9.74 3.67
CA ASP A 65 10.04 9.62 5.09
C ASP A 65 8.98 8.89 5.94
N ARG A 66 7.72 8.86 5.49
CA ARG A 66 6.61 8.24 6.23
C ARG A 66 6.45 6.77 5.86
N GLY A 67 6.95 6.34 4.71
CA GLY A 67 6.84 4.95 4.29
C GLY A 67 7.09 4.75 2.79
N ARG A 68 6.70 3.60 2.28
CA ARG A 68 6.97 3.19 0.89
C ARG A 68 5.76 3.41 0.01
N MET A 69 5.93 4.04 -1.14
CA MET A 69 4.82 4.39 -2.03
C MET A 69 4.48 3.27 -3.01
N PHE A 70 3.21 3.21 -3.43
CA PHE A 70 2.72 2.38 -4.56
C PHE A 70 2.61 3.18 -5.86
N VAL A 71 2.78 4.49 -5.78
CA VAL A 71 2.41 5.45 -6.82
C VAL A 71 3.60 6.31 -7.21
N LYS A 72 3.57 6.81 -8.43
CA LYS A 72 4.60 7.62 -9.08
C LYS A 72 4.15 9.07 -9.17
N ALA A 73 5.08 9.96 -9.45
CA ALA A 73 4.74 11.35 -9.77
C ALA A 73 3.85 11.36 -11.03
N ASN A 74 2.82 12.21 -11.01
CA ASN A 74 1.76 12.34 -12.01
C ASN A 74 0.76 11.16 -12.08
N ASP A 75 0.85 10.17 -11.18
CA ASP A 75 -0.21 9.16 -11.12
C ASP A 75 -1.51 9.81 -10.60
N PRO A 76 -2.68 9.46 -11.19
CA PRO A 76 -3.96 9.93 -10.71
C PRO A 76 -4.32 9.22 -9.39
N VAL A 77 -4.79 10.00 -8.42
CA VAL A 77 -5.26 9.55 -7.11
C VAL A 77 -6.66 10.06 -6.83
N TYR A 78 -7.35 9.35 -5.96
CA TYR A 78 -8.67 9.74 -5.45
C TYR A 78 -8.75 9.56 -3.94
N GLU A 79 -9.66 10.27 -3.28
CA GLU A 79 -9.90 10.19 -1.84
C GLU A 79 -10.15 8.73 -1.43
N GLY A 80 -9.43 8.26 -0.41
CA GLY A 80 -9.55 6.89 0.09
C GLY A 80 -8.73 5.85 -0.69
N MET A 81 -8.06 6.23 -1.77
CA MET A 81 -7.02 5.41 -2.41
C MET A 81 -5.82 5.24 -1.48
N ILE A 82 -5.30 4.02 -1.38
CA ILE A 82 -4.09 3.72 -0.64
C ILE A 82 -2.89 3.97 -1.55
N VAL A 83 -2.07 4.95 -1.16
CA VAL A 83 -0.93 5.44 -1.96
C VAL A 83 0.40 4.86 -1.48
N GLY A 84 0.43 4.20 -0.32
CA GLY A 84 1.64 3.58 0.20
C GLY A 84 1.43 2.83 1.52
N ILE A 85 2.51 2.21 1.97
CA ILE A 85 2.63 1.50 3.25
C ILE A 85 3.23 2.46 4.26
N HIS A 86 2.56 2.64 5.40
CA HIS A 86 3.08 3.46 6.48
C HIS A 86 4.17 2.71 7.25
N SER A 87 5.21 3.43 7.67
CA SER A 87 6.29 2.87 8.50
C SER A 87 5.83 2.41 9.89
N ARG A 88 4.66 2.86 10.35
CA ARG A 88 4.01 2.47 11.61
C ARG A 88 2.74 1.66 11.34
N ASP A 89 2.16 1.13 12.40
CA ASP A 89 0.95 0.31 12.41
C ASP A 89 -0.36 1.08 12.18
N ASN A 90 -0.40 2.37 12.52
CA ASN A 90 -1.59 3.17 12.35
C ASN A 90 -1.77 3.67 10.90
N ASP A 91 -3.01 3.74 10.42
CA ASP A 91 -3.32 4.40 9.16
C ASP A 91 -3.10 5.91 9.25
N LEU A 92 -2.67 6.51 8.13
CA LEU A 92 -2.39 7.92 8.04
C LEU A 92 -2.99 8.53 6.77
N ILE A 93 -3.83 9.53 6.95
CA ILE A 93 -4.39 10.31 5.85
C ILE A 93 -3.37 11.35 5.41
N VAL A 94 -3.10 11.39 4.12
CA VAL A 94 -2.07 12.22 3.53
C VAL A 94 -2.60 12.97 2.32
N ASN A 95 -2.16 14.20 2.16
CA ASN A 95 -2.43 14.97 0.95
C ASN A 95 -1.28 14.71 -0.06
N ALA A 96 -1.60 13.93 -1.10
CA ALA A 96 -0.67 13.58 -2.18
C ALA A 96 -0.66 14.61 -3.33
N THR A 97 -1.63 15.52 -3.37
CA THR A 97 -1.83 16.55 -4.41
C THR A 97 -1.20 17.91 -4.02
N ARG A 98 -0.46 17.96 -2.91
CA ARG A 98 0.12 19.20 -2.40
C ARG A 98 1.27 19.69 -3.27
N THR A 99 1.09 20.88 -3.84
CA THR A 99 2.13 21.60 -4.56
C THR A 99 3.11 22.29 -3.60
N LYS A 100 4.32 22.56 -4.08
CA LYS A 100 5.30 23.38 -3.36
C LYS A 100 4.74 24.80 -3.27
N GLN A 101 4.52 25.30 -2.05
CA GLN A 101 4.12 26.69 -1.87
C GLN A 101 5.31 27.58 -2.27
N LEU A 102 5.15 28.35 -3.35
CA LEU A 102 6.11 29.35 -3.80
C LEU A 102 6.03 30.56 -2.87
N THR A 103 6.46 30.43 -1.63
CA THR A 103 6.78 31.61 -0.83
C THR A 103 8.05 32.21 -1.43
N ASN A 104 8.02 33.50 -1.77
CA ASN A 104 9.17 34.31 -2.23
C ASN A 104 10.27 34.44 -1.16
N PHE A 105 10.62 33.34 -0.49
CA PHE A 105 11.75 33.26 0.40
C PHE A 105 12.99 32.99 -0.44
N ARG A 106 13.77 34.06 -0.59
CA ARG A 106 15.10 34.09 -1.16
C ARG A 106 16.04 33.25 -0.27
N VAL A 107 15.97 31.93 -0.36
CA VAL A 107 16.93 31.04 0.29
C VAL A 107 18.09 30.85 -0.69
N SER A 108 19.18 31.56 -0.41
CA SER A 108 20.49 31.28 -0.98
C SER A 108 20.98 29.94 -0.43
N GLY A 109 20.70 28.85 -1.15
CA GLY A 109 21.13 27.51 -0.82
C GLY A 109 20.63 26.54 -1.89
N LYS A 110 21.51 25.65 -2.37
CA LYS A 110 21.26 24.66 -3.43
C LYS A 110 19.83 24.10 -3.37
N GLU A 111 19.13 24.11 -4.50
CA GLU A 111 17.93 23.29 -4.65
C GLU A 111 18.34 21.84 -4.50
N ASP A 112 18.07 21.24 -3.33
CA ASP A 112 18.26 19.82 -3.13
C ASP A 112 17.30 19.09 -4.08
N ALA A 113 17.88 18.37 -5.04
CA ALA A 113 17.12 17.51 -5.93
C ALA A 113 16.36 16.49 -5.07
N ILE A 114 15.03 16.53 -5.16
CA ILE A 114 14.17 15.60 -4.42
C ILE A 114 14.44 14.19 -4.95
N LYS A 115 15.14 13.39 -4.16
CA LYS A 115 15.31 11.97 -4.44
C LYS A 115 14.03 11.25 -4.02
N ILE A 116 13.48 10.45 -4.93
CA ILE A 116 12.29 9.65 -4.69
C ILE A 116 12.69 8.19 -4.76
N THR A 117 12.35 7.43 -3.73
CA THR A 117 12.51 5.97 -3.73
C THR A 117 11.55 5.36 -4.76
N PRO A 118 12.00 4.41 -5.63
CA PRO A 118 11.10 3.74 -6.56
C PRO A 118 9.90 3.10 -5.83
N PRO A 119 8.68 3.25 -6.38
CA PRO A 119 7.51 2.68 -5.74
C PRO A 119 7.51 1.15 -5.80
N ILE A 120 6.74 0.55 -4.90
CA ILE A 120 6.40 -0.87 -4.96
C ILE A 120 5.36 -1.06 -6.07
N ASP A 121 5.66 -1.91 -7.05
CA ASP A 121 4.67 -2.28 -8.06
C ASP A 121 3.64 -3.25 -7.41
N ALA A 122 2.39 -2.80 -7.32
CA ALA A 122 1.30 -3.60 -6.76
C ALA A 122 0.78 -4.61 -7.80
N THR A 123 1.36 -5.81 -7.82
CA THR A 123 0.81 -6.93 -8.60
C THR A 123 -0.51 -7.40 -7.98
N LEU A 124 -1.29 -8.21 -8.72
CA LEU A 124 -2.58 -8.71 -8.22
C LEU A 124 -2.38 -9.58 -6.99
N GLU A 125 -1.41 -10.48 -7.05
CA GLU A 125 -1.05 -11.40 -5.97
C GLU A 125 -0.63 -10.63 -4.73
N TYR A 126 0.22 -9.62 -4.91
CA TYR A 126 0.68 -8.76 -3.82
C TYR A 126 -0.48 -7.94 -3.23
N ALA A 127 -1.34 -7.37 -4.07
CA ALA A 127 -2.47 -6.56 -3.61
C ALA A 127 -3.50 -7.39 -2.82
N VAL A 128 -3.80 -8.62 -3.26
CA VAL A 128 -4.72 -9.54 -2.56
C VAL A 128 -4.14 -10.01 -1.24
N GLU A 129 -2.83 -10.23 -1.17
CA GLU A 129 -2.13 -10.53 0.09
C GLU A 129 -2.09 -9.32 1.05
N PHE A 130 -1.98 -8.11 0.50
CA PHE A 130 -1.76 -6.89 1.27
C PHE A 130 -3.02 -6.32 1.95
N ILE A 131 -4.19 -6.47 1.32
CA ILE A 131 -5.42 -5.82 1.81
C ILE A 131 -5.93 -6.44 3.11
N GLU A 132 -6.55 -5.60 3.94
CA GLU A 132 -7.30 -6.01 5.13
C GLU A 132 -8.82 -6.01 4.88
N ASP A 133 -9.59 -6.45 5.87
CA ASP A 133 -11.05 -6.62 5.76
C ASP A 133 -11.80 -5.31 5.43
N ASP A 134 -11.23 -4.15 5.76
CA ASP A 134 -11.78 -2.82 5.48
C ASP A 134 -11.27 -2.22 4.16
N GLU A 135 -10.57 -3.00 3.34
CA GLU A 135 -9.92 -2.60 2.09
C GLU A 135 -10.41 -3.42 0.90
N LEU A 136 -10.14 -2.90 -0.29
CA LEU A 136 -10.51 -3.49 -1.56
C LEU A 136 -9.38 -3.29 -2.58
N VAL A 137 -9.19 -4.31 -3.43
CA VAL A 137 -8.37 -4.20 -4.64
C VAL A 137 -9.28 -3.78 -5.79
N GLU A 138 -8.99 -2.63 -6.38
CA GLU A 138 -9.64 -2.15 -7.59
C GLU A 138 -8.82 -2.62 -8.80
N ILE A 139 -9.45 -3.38 -9.69
CA ILE A 139 -8.78 -4.01 -10.82
C ILE A 139 -9.39 -3.48 -12.13
N THR A 140 -8.53 -2.97 -13.00
CA THR A 140 -8.86 -2.63 -14.38
C THR A 140 -7.87 -3.31 -15.33
N PRO A 141 -8.16 -3.40 -16.65
CA PRO A 141 -7.21 -3.98 -17.60
C PRO A 141 -5.84 -3.28 -17.66
N LYS A 142 -5.75 -2.04 -17.15
CA LYS A 142 -4.52 -1.22 -17.23
C LYS A 142 -3.88 -0.95 -15.88
N SER A 143 -4.60 -1.18 -14.78
CA SER A 143 -4.13 -0.80 -13.45
C SER A 143 -4.73 -1.67 -12.35
N ILE A 144 -3.93 -1.88 -11.32
CA ILE A 144 -4.35 -2.47 -10.05
C ILE A 144 -4.12 -1.39 -9.00
N ARG A 145 -5.14 -1.09 -8.21
CA ARG A 145 -5.10 -0.09 -7.14
C ARG A 145 -5.63 -0.70 -5.86
N ILE A 146 -5.22 -0.11 -4.75
CA ILE A 146 -5.67 -0.49 -3.42
C ILE A 146 -6.43 0.71 -2.83
N ARG A 147 -7.56 0.46 -2.19
CA ARG A 147 -8.39 1.51 -1.58
C ARG A 147 -9.06 1.02 -0.31
N LYS A 148 -9.45 1.96 0.54
CA LYS A 148 -10.38 1.67 1.63
C LYS A 148 -11.77 1.37 1.08
N ARG A 149 -12.52 0.51 1.78
CA ARG A 149 -13.94 0.25 1.50
C ARG A 149 -14.73 1.54 1.59
N PHE A 150 -14.54 2.27 2.69
CA PHE A 150 -15.06 3.62 2.89
C PHE A 150 -14.03 4.66 2.46
N LEU A 151 -14.38 5.45 1.45
CA LEU A 151 -13.46 6.41 0.84
C LEU A 151 -13.21 7.61 1.73
N THR A 152 -14.26 8.11 2.38
CA THR A 152 -14.15 9.30 3.22
C THR A 152 -13.68 8.96 4.63
N GLU A 153 -12.94 9.86 5.24
CA GLU A 153 -12.50 9.70 6.65
C GLU A 153 -13.70 9.60 7.61
N ASN A 154 -14.75 10.37 7.33
CA ASN A 154 -15.94 10.41 8.17
C ASN A 154 -16.68 9.08 8.17
N GLU A 155 -16.80 8.43 7.01
CA GLU A 155 -17.41 7.10 6.91
C GLU A 155 -16.56 6.03 7.62
N ARG A 156 -15.23 6.07 7.49
CA ARG A 156 -14.33 5.17 8.24
C ARG A 156 -14.49 5.31 9.75
N LYS A 157 -14.48 6.55 10.26
CA LYS A 157 -14.71 6.83 11.68
C LYS A 157 -16.08 6.38 12.16
N ARG A 158 -17.11 6.48 11.31
CA ARG A 158 -18.46 6.01 11.63
C ARG A 158 -18.51 4.49 11.69
N ALA A 159 -17.88 3.79 10.74
CA ALA A 159 -17.85 2.33 10.69
C ALA A 159 -17.10 1.74 11.90
N GLY A 160 -15.95 2.31 12.27
CA GLY A 160 -15.14 1.83 13.40
C GLY A 160 -15.69 2.12 14.81
N ARG A 161 -16.85 2.80 14.90
CA ARG A 161 -17.57 3.01 16.17
C ARG A 161 -18.61 1.93 16.47
N SER A 162 -18.81 0.99 15.53
CA SER A 162 -19.79 -0.10 15.60
C SER A 162 -19.07 -1.40 15.99
#